data_AF-A0A2J8VS84-F1
#
_entry.id   AF-A0A2J8VS84-F1
#
_cell.length_a   1.000
_cell.length_b   1.000
_cell.length_c   1.000
_cell.angle_alpha   90.00
_cell.angle_beta   90.00
_cell.angle_gamma   90.00
#
_symmetry.space_group_name_H-M   'P 1'
#
loop_
_entity.id
_entity.type
_entity.pdbx_description
1 polymer ?
#
loop_
_entity_poly.entity_id
_entity_poly.type
_entity_poly.pdbx_seq_one_letter_code
_entity_poly.pdbx_strand_id
1 'polypeptide(L)'
;MKNGLMFVKLVNPCSGEGAIYLFNMCLQQLFEVKVFKEKHHSWFINQSVQSGGLLHFATPVDPLFLLLHYLIKADKEGKFQPLDQVVVDNVFPNCILLLKLPGLEKLLHHVTEEKGNPEIDNKKYYKYSKEKTLKWLEKKVNQTVAALKTNNVNVSSRVQSTAFFSGDQVSTDKEEDYIRYAHGLISDYIPKELSDDLSKYLKLPEPSASLPNPPSKKIKLSDEPVEAKEDYTKFNTKDLKTEKKNSKMTAAQKALAKVDKSGMKSIDTFFGVKNKKKIGKV
;
A
#
# COMPACT_ATOMS: atom_id res chain seq x y z
N MET A 1 -6.28 36.15 -15.24
CA MET A 1 -6.52 34.71 -15.49
C MET A 1 -5.48 33.89 -14.75
N LYS A 2 -5.63 33.62 -13.45
CA LYS A 2 -4.55 32.94 -12.72
C LYS A 2 -5.12 31.96 -11.69
N ASN A 3 -4.84 30.69 -11.96
CA ASN A 3 -5.07 29.48 -11.17
C ASN A 3 -6.40 28.76 -11.48
N GLY A 4 -6.42 28.05 -12.60
CA GLY A 4 -7.46 27.07 -12.93
C GLY A 4 -7.37 25.77 -12.13
N LEU A 5 -6.33 25.59 -11.31
CA LEU A 5 -6.15 24.43 -10.44
C LEU A 5 -6.33 24.86 -8.98
N MET A 6 -7.13 24.12 -8.23
CA MET A 6 -7.38 24.37 -6.82
C MET A 6 -7.41 23.08 -6.01
N PHE A 7 -6.79 23.09 -4.83
CA PHE A 7 -6.97 22.01 -3.87
C PHE A 7 -8.28 22.24 -3.10
N VAL A 8 -9.11 21.21 -3.05
CA VAL A 8 -10.42 21.23 -2.39
C VAL A 8 -10.52 20.07 -1.41
N LYS A 9 -11.15 20.33 -0.27
CA LYS A 9 -11.48 19.28 0.69
C LYS A 9 -12.89 18.78 0.39
N LEU A 10 -13.00 17.50 0.06
CA LEU A 10 -14.26 16.79 -0.21
C LEU A 10 -14.34 15.55 0.67
N VAL A 11 -15.50 14.90 0.67
CA VAL A 11 -15.71 13.64 1.39
C VAL A 11 -14.97 12.48 0.72
N ASN A 12 -14.37 11.62 1.52
CA ASN A 12 -13.90 10.31 1.10
C ASN A 12 -15.12 9.37 1.01
N PRO A 13 -15.44 8.80 -0.17
CA PRO A 13 -16.63 7.98 -0.35
C PRO A 13 -16.72 6.75 0.56
N CYS A 14 -15.58 6.17 0.95
CA CYS A 14 -15.53 4.96 1.77
C CYS A 14 -15.68 5.27 3.27
N SER A 15 -14.89 6.22 3.79
CA SER A 15 -14.87 6.52 5.24
C SER A 15 -15.84 7.62 5.66
N GLY A 16 -16.29 8.48 4.73
CA GLY A 16 -17.07 9.68 5.05
C GLY A 16 -16.23 10.83 5.64
N GLU A 17 -14.92 10.65 5.79
CA GLU A 17 -14.02 11.69 6.33
C GLU A 17 -13.55 12.65 5.23
N GLY A 18 -13.00 13.81 5.62
CA GLY A 18 -12.52 14.79 4.66
C GLY A 18 -11.17 14.40 4.03
N ALA A 19 -11.14 14.25 2.72
CA ALA A 19 -9.93 14.03 1.92
C ALA A 19 -9.62 15.22 1.00
N ILE A 20 -8.35 15.34 0.60
CA ILE A 20 -7.87 16.40 -0.28
C ILE A 20 -7.94 15.92 -1.74
N TYR A 21 -8.54 16.74 -2.58
CA TYR A 21 -8.63 16.56 -4.03
C TYR A 21 -8.05 17.78 -4.72
N LEU A 22 -7.57 17.59 -5.95
CA LEU A 22 -7.15 18.64 -6.85
C LEU A 22 -8.20 18.76 -7.95
N PHE A 23 -8.81 19.93 -8.08
CA PHE A 23 -9.82 20.22 -9.09
C PHE A 23 -9.27 21.18 -10.14
N ASN A 24 -9.44 20.82 -11.40
CA ASN A 24 -9.15 21.69 -12.53
C ASN A 24 -10.45 22.37 -13.00
N MET A 25 -10.60 23.65 -12.68
CA MET A 25 -11.75 24.48 -13.05
C MET A 25 -11.87 24.70 -14.56
N CYS A 26 -10.76 24.69 -15.31
CA CYS A 26 -10.78 24.94 -16.75
C CYS A 26 -11.25 23.72 -17.55
N LEU A 27 -10.72 22.54 -17.20
CA LEU A 27 -11.06 21.28 -17.87
C LEU A 27 -12.16 20.49 -17.15
N GLN A 28 -12.60 20.97 -15.97
CA GLN A 28 -13.58 20.31 -15.11
C GLN A 28 -13.17 18.85 -14.81
N GLN A 29 -11.91 18.66 -14.43
CA GLN A 29 -11.33 17.36 -14.09
C GLN A 29 -11.06 17.27 -12.59
N LEU A 30 -11.34 16.11 -12.02
CA LEU A 30 -11.13 15.80 -10.61
C LEU A 30 -9.98 14.81 -10.45
N PHE A 31 -9.05 15.14 -9.55
CA PHE A 31 -7.93 14.30 -9.17
C PHE A 31 -7.94 14.09 -7.67
N GLU A 32 -7.67 12.88 -7.22
CA GLU A 32 -7.41 12.61 -5.81
C GLU A 32 -5.94 12.83 -5.47
N VAL A 33 -5.66 13.21 -4.23
CA VAL A 33 -4.29 13.37 -3.74
C VAL A 33 -3.94 12.23 -2.79
N LYS A 34 -3.07 11.33 -3.23
CA LYS A 34 -2.52 10.24 -2.39
C LYS A 34 -1.12 10.62 -1.92
N VAL A 35 -0.76 10.16 -0.73
CA VAL A 35 0.55 10.45 -0.13
C VAL A 35 1.26 9.15 0.19
N PHE A 36 2.42 8.95 -0.42
CA PHE A 36 3.35 7.92 -0.01
C PHE A 36 4.10 8.40 1.24
N LYS A 37 4.08 7.57 2.27
CA LYS A 37 4.69 7.85 3.57
C LYS A 37 5.33 6.58 4.13
N GLU A 38 6.64 6.62 4.28
CA GLU A 38 7.45 5.54 4.86
C GLU A 38 8.32 6.07 6.00
N LYS A 39 8.68 5.20 6.95
CA LYS A 39 9.46 5.61 8.15
C LYS A 39 10.92 5.86 7.78
N HIS A 40 11.53 6.86 8.43
CA HIS A 40 12.96 7.19 8.29
C HIS A 40 13.38 7.69 6.88
N HIS A 41 12.51 8.42 6.19
CA HIS A 41 12.82 9.08 4.92
C HIS A 41 12.90 10.61 5.03
N SER A 42 13.68 11.23 4.16
CA SER A 42 13.80 12.68 3.98
C SER A 42 14.19 12.99 2.53
N TRP A 43 13.82 14.18 2.05
CA TRP A 43 14.18 14.65 0.71
C TRP A 43 15.27 15.71 0.80
N PHE A 44 16.27 15.63 -0.09
CA PHE A 44 17.13 16.78 -0.40
C PHE A 44 16.56 17.48 -1.63
N ILE A 45 16.04 18.69 -1.44
CA ILE A 45 15.45 19.52 -2.48
C ILE A 45 16.40 20.69 -2.70
N ASN A 46 17.25 20.57 -3.73
CA ASN A 46 18.33 21.52 -4.02
C ASN A 46 19.24 21.75 -2.81
N GLN A 47 19.21 22.95 -2.22
CA GLN A 47 20.02 23.34 -1.04
C GLN A 47 19.24 23.24 0.29
N SER A 48 18.12 22.54 0.31
CA SER A 48 17.26 22.37 1.49
C SER A 48 16.98 20.91 1.79
N VAL A 49 16.72 20.61 3.06
CA VAL A 49 16.33 19.28 3.53
C VAL A 49 14.88 19.33 3.99
N GLN A 50 14.01 18.55 3.33
CA GLN A 50 12.62 18.38 3.70
C GLN A 50 12.45 17.11 4.52
N SER A 51 12.09 17.27 5.79
CA SER A 51 11.81 16.16 6.69
C SER A 51 10.56 15.40 6.27
N GLY A 52 10.54 14.10 6.56
CA GLY A 52 9.36 13.23 6.46
C GLY A 52 9.24 12.42 5.17
N GLY A 53 10.02 12.74 4.13
CA GLY A 53 10.12 11.91 2.93
C GLY A 53 8.80 11.69 2.18
N LEU A 54 7.80 12.55 2.39
CA LEU A 54 6.46 12.39 1.82
C LEU A 54 6.51 12.64 0.31
N LEU A 55 5.82 11.80 -0.47
CA LEU A 55 5.65 11.99 -1.90
C LEU A 55 4.15 12.05 -2.23
N HIS A 56 3.72 13.18 -2.77
CA HIS A 56 2.32 13.42 -3.12
C HIS A 56 2.07 13.05 -4.58
N PHE A 57 0.98 12.34 -4.83
CA PHE A 57 0.52 11.94 -6.16
C PHE A 57 -0.86 12.56 -6.40
N ALA A 58 -1.01 13.27 -7.52
CA ALA A 58 -2.32 13.70 -8.01
C ALA A 58 -2.76 12.74 -9.11
N THR A 59 -3.64 11.80 -8.80
CA THR A 59 -4.13 10.77 -9.73
C THR A 59 -5.57 11.07 -10.16
N PRO A 60 -5.93 10.86 -11.43
CA PRO A 60 -7.32 11.00 -11.86
C PRO A 60 -8.23 10.06 -11.07
N VAL A 61 -9.38 10.56 -10.63
CA VAL A 61 -10.39 9.76 -9.92
C VAL A 61 -11.71 9.79 -10.66
N ASP A 62 -12.42 8.66 -10.69
CA ASP A 62 -13.77 8.62 -11.26
C ASP A 62 -14.74 9.37 -10.32
N PRO A 63 -15.34 10.49 -10.78
CA PRO A 63 -16.23 11.29 -9.94
C PRO A 63 -17.49 10.54 -9.51
N LEU A 64 -17.84 9.44 -10.17
CA LEU A 64 -19.03 8.66 -9.83
C LEU A 64 -18.93 8.04 -8.43
N PHE A 65 -17.74 7.72 -7.94
CA PHE A 65 -17.55 7.26 -6.55
C PHE A 65 -17.92 8.35 -5.53
N LEU A 66 -17.61 9.62 -5.81
CA LEU A 66 -17.98 10.73 -4.92
C LEU A 66 -19.48 11.00 -4.98
N LEU A 67 -20.09 10.95 -6.17
CA LEU A 67 -21.54 11.12 -6.34
C LEU A 67 -22.31 10.00 -5.64
N LEU A 68 -21.79 8.78 -5.67
CA LEU A 68 -22.41 7.61 -5.04
C LEU A 68 -22.60 7.80 -3.53
N HIS A 69 -21.65 8.45 -2.85
CA HIS A 69 -21.78 8.78 -1.42
C HIS A 69 -23.03 9.64 -1.15
N TYR A 70 -23.25 10.70 -1.94
CA TYR A 70 -24.41 11.59 -1.79
C TYR A 70 -25.72 10.91 -2.20
N LEU A 71 -25.70 10.10 -3.26
CA LEU A 71 -26.86 9.35 -3.73
C LEU A 71 -27.36 8.35 -2.68
N ILE A 72 -26.46 7.60 -2.04
CA ILE A 72 -26.82 6.67 -0.95
C ILE A 72 -27.35 7.43 0.27
N LYS A 73 -26.78 8.59 0.58
CA LYS A 73 -27.25 9.46 1.67
C LYS A 73 -28.68 9.95 1.41
N ALA A 74 -28.97 10.36 0.18
CA ALA A 74 -30.30 10.82 -0.25
C ALA A 74 -31.33 9.68 -0.36
N ASP A 75 -30.90 8.46 -0.72
CA ASP A 75 -31.81 7.31 -0.87
C ASP A 75 -32.51 6.89 0.43
N LYS A 76 -31.98 7.31 1.59
CA LYS A 76 -32.67 7.15 2.88
C LYS A 76 -34.06 7.79 2.89
N GLU A 77 -34.30 8.79 2.05
CA GLU A 77 -35.61 9.44 1.89
C GLU A 77 -36.51 8.72 0.87
N GLY A 78 -35.95 7.87 0.01
CA GLY A 78 -36.64 7.02 -0.97
C GLY A 78 -37.31 7.75 -2.14
N LYS A 79 -37.09 9.07 -2.26
CA LYS A 79 -37.73 9.96 -3.25
C LYS A 79 -36.83 10.26 -4.44
N PHE A 80 -37.45 10.67 -5.53
CA PHE A 80 -36.75 11.23 -6.70
C PHE A 80 -36.42 12.69 -6.43
N GLN A 81 -35.13 13.06 -6.49
CA GLN A 81 -34.65 14.40 -6.16
C GLN A 81 -33.78 14.97 -7.29
N PRO A 82 -33.80 16.29 -7.53
CA PRO A 82 -32.85 16.93 -8.43
C PRO A 82 -31.43 16.91 -7.85
N LEU A 83 -30.41 16.95 -8.71
CA LEU A 83 -29.00 16.86 -8.28
C LEU A 83 -28.59 17.95 -7.30
N ASP A 84 -29.15 19.15 -7.47
CA ASP A 84 -28.90 20.30 -6.58
C ASP A 84 -29.33 20.04 -5.14
N GLN A 85 -30.30 19.14 -4.92
CA GLN A 85 -30.76 18.74 -3.59
C GLN A 85 -30.04 17.50 -3.06
N VAL A 86 -29.57 16.62 -3.96
CA VAL A 86 -28.83 15.40 -3.59
C VAL A 86 -27.41 15.74 -3.13
N VAL A 87 -26.70 16.58 -3.89
CA VAL A 87 -25.29 16.89 -3.64
C VAL A 87 -25.18 18.10 -2.72
N VAL A 88 -25.60 17.90 -1.47
CA VAL A 88 -25.55 18.91 -0.41
C VAL A 88 -24.77 18.39 0.79
N ASP A 89 -23.76 19.16 1.20
CA ASP A 89 -23.00 18.86 2.40
C ASP A 89 -22.67 20.13 3.20
N ASN A 90 -23.05 20.12 4.48
CA ASN A 90 -22.80 21.23 5.40
C ASN A 90 -21.34 21.28 5.88
N VAL A 91 -20.67 20.14 5.92
CA VAL A 91 -19.27 20.02 6.37
C VAL A 91 -18.31 20.26 5.20
N PHE A 92 -18.69 19.81 4.00
CA PHE A 92 -17.88 19.92 2.77
C PHE A 92 -18.62 20.68 1.65
N PRO A 93 -18.74 22.02 1.73
CA PRO A 93 -19.54 22.83 0.78
C PRO A 93 -19.00 22.81 -0.66
N ASN A 94 -17.74 22.40 -0.86
CA ASN A 94 -17.14 22.27 -2.19
C ASN A 94 -17.72 21.11 -3.02
N CYS A 95 -18.62 20.29 -2.47
CA CYS A 95 -19.34 19.26 -3.21
C CYS A 95 -20.10 19.80 -4.43
N ILE A 96 -20.46 21.09 -4.43
CA ILE A 96 -21.08 21.81 -5.56
C ILE A 96 -20.22 21.73 -6.84
N LEU A 97 -18.90 21.55 -6.72
CA LEU A 97 -18.01 21.39 -7.87
C LEU A 97 -18.29 20.11 -8.66
N LEU A 98 -18.85 19.07 -8.04
CA LEU A 98 -19.21 17.82 -8.72
C LEU A 98 -20.34 18.03 -9.74
N LEU A 99 -21.22 19.01 -9.53
CA LEU A 99 -22.29 19.33 -10.47
C LEU A 99 -21.76 20.01 -11.74
N LYS A 100 -20.57 20.60 -11.67
CA LYS A 100 -19.93 21.29 -12.80
C LYS A 100 -19.19 20.33 -13.73
N LEU A 101 -19.21 19.03 -13.47
CA LEU A 101 -18.50 18.04 -14.28
C LEU A 101 -19.19 17.84 -15.64
N PRO A 102 -18.41 17.70 -16.73
CA PRO A 102 -18.97 17.54 -18.07
C PRO A 102 -19.59 16.16 -18.22
N GLY A 103 -20.74 16.09 -18.89
CA GLY A 103 -21.40 14.81 -19.16
C GLY A 103 -21.93 14.09 -17.91
N LEU A 104 -22.19 14.83 -16.82
CA LEU A 104 -22.70 14.29 -15.56
C LEU A 104 -23.94 13.41 -15.74
N GLU A 105 -24.87 13.80 -16.61
CA GLU A 105 -26.07 13.01 -16.93
C GLU A 105 -25.72 11.60 -17.43
N LYS A 106 -24.72 11.49 -18.31
CA LYS A 106 -24.27 10.21 -18.85
C LYS A 106 -23.62 9.33 -17.78
N LEU A 107 -22.91 9.96 -16.84
CA LEU A 107 -22.29 9.26 -15.72
C LEU A 107 -23.38 8.72 -14.77
N LEU A 108 -24.37 9.54 -14.43
CA LEU A 108 -25.46 9.20 -13.51
C LEU A 108 -26.32 8.04 -13.99
N HIS A 109 -26.58 7.92 -15.30
CA HIS A 109 -27.33 6.79 -15.88
C HIS A 109 -26.85 5.40 -15.41
N HIS A 110 -25.56 5.26 -15.04
CA HIS A 110 -24.96 4.02 -14.57
C HIS A 110 -25.33 3.63 -13.14
N VAL A 111 -25.74 4.57 -12.29
CA VAL A 111 -25.99 4.36 -10.85
C VAL A 111 -27.38 4.79 -10.42
N THR A 112 -28.07 5.63 -11.20
CA THR A 112 -29.40 6.14 -10.88
C THR A 112 -30.49 5.70 -11.84
N GLU A 113 -31.71 5.67 -11.33
CA GLU A 113 -32.94 5.74 -12.10
C GLU A 113 -33.32 7.19 -12.32
N GLU A 114 -33.71 7.50 -13.55
CA GLU A 114 -34.10 8.84 -13.94
C GLU A 114 -35.60 8.90 -14.15
N LYS A 115 -36.20 9.95 -13.60
CA LYS A 115 -37.60 10.27 -13.79
C LYS A 115 -37.68 11.74 -14.15
N GLY A 116 -38.21 12.04 -15.32
CA GLY A 116 -38.38 13.39 -15.80
C GLY A 116 -39.06 13.37 -17.16
N ASN A 117 -40.09 14.19 -17.32
CA ASN A 117 -40.70 14.42 -18.62
C ASN A 117 -40.07 15.69 -19.19
N PRO A 118 -39.36 15.62 -20.34
CA PRO A 118 -38.76 16.79 -20.98
C PRO A 118 -39.79 17.88 -21.33
N GLU A 119 -41.07 17.53 -21.39
CA GLU A 119 -42.16 18.37 -21.87
C GLU A 119 -42.84 19.23 -20.79
N ILE A 120 -42.60 18.99 -19.50
CA ILE A 120 -43.35 19.64 -18.40
C ILE A 120 -42.44 20.50 -17.49
N ASP A 121 -41.21 20.07 -17.25
CA ASP A 121 -40.17 20.85 -16.56
C ASP A 121 -38.82 20.32 -17.06
N ASN A 122 -37.88 21.18 -17.44
CA ASN A 122 -36.55 20.77 -17.94
C ASN A 122 -35.66 20.20 -16.81
N LYS A 123 -36.28 19.72 -15.73
CA LYS A 123 -35.63 19.19 -14.53
C LYS A 123 -35.74 17.68 -14.51
N LYS A 124 -34.58 17.04 -14.46
CA LYS A 124 -34.44 15.60 -14.25
C LYS A 124 -34.36 15.31 -12.77
N TYR A 125 -35.09 14.28 -12.34
CA TYR A 125 -35.03 13.77 -10.98
C TYR A 125 -34.31 12.43 -10.98
N TYR A 126 -33.44 12.26 -10.00
CA TYR A 126 -32.57 11.10 -9.86
C TYR A 126 -32.92 10.35 -8.59
N LYS A 127 -32.89 9.03 -8.68
CA LYS A 127 -33.00 8.14 -7.53
C LYS A 127 -31.90 7.09 -7.61
N TYR A 128 -31.28 6.77 -6.48
CA TYR A 128 -30.26 5.73 -6.40
C TYR A 128 -30.84 4.36 -6.78
N SER A 129 -30.10 3.58 -7.58
CA SER A 129 -30.49 2.23 -7.95
C SER A 129 -29.34 1.25 -7.66
N LYS A 130 -29.57 0.37 -6.68
CA LYS A 130 -28.59 -0.63 -6.25
C LYS A 130 -28.21 -1.61 -7.37
N GLU A 131 -29.19 -2.06 -8.15
CA GLU A 131 -28.97 -3.03 -9.23
C GLU A 131 -28.05 -2.46 -10.32
N LYS A 132 -28.31 -1.23 -10.78
CA LYS A 132 -27.46 -0.57 -11.77
C LYS A 132 -26.05 -0.33 -11.25
N THR A 133 -25.94 0.08 -9.99
CA THR A 133 -24.66 0.31 -9.31
C THR A 133 -23.82 -0.96 -9.27
N LEU A 134 -24.41 -2.11 -8.94
CA LEU A 134 -23.70 -3.40 -8.94
C LEU A 134 -23.20 -3.77 -10.33
N LYS A 135 -24.02 -3.61 -11.38
CA LYS A 135 -23.60 -3.84 -12.78
C LYS A 135 -22.47 -2.91 -13.21
N TRP A 136 -22.47 -1.66 -12.73
CA TRP A 136 -21.38 -0.72 -12.99
C TRP A 136 -20.09 -1.11 -12.23
N LEU A 137 -20.20 -1.49 -10.96
CA LEU A 137 -19.07 -1.95 -10.14
C LEU A 137 -18.44 -3.23 -10.70
N GLU A 138 -19.23 -4.18 -11.20
CA GLU A 138 -18.73 -5.38 -11.88
C GLU A 138 -17.84 -5.00 -13.08
N LYS A 139 -18.26 -4.03 -13.89
CA LYS A 139 -17.45 -3.53 -15.01
C LYS A 139 -16.16 -2.86 -14.52
N LYS A 140 -16.20 -2.13 -13.41
CA LYS A 140 -15.01 -1.53 -12.79
C LYS A 140 -14.04 -2.59 -12.29
N VAL A 141 -14.53 -3.65 -11.65
CA VAL A 141 -13.71 -4.79 -11.22
C VAL A 141 -12.99 -5.39 -12.42
N ASN A 142 -13.73 -5.72 -13.50
CA ASN A 142 -13.13 -6.27 -14.72
C ASN A 142 -12.11 -5.33 -15.36
N GLN A 143 -12.38 -4.02 -15.36
CA GLN A 143 -11.43 -3.00 -15.84
C GLN A 143 -10.14 -2.99 -14.99
N THR A 144 -10.26 -3.06 -13.67
CA THR A 144 -9.09 -3.10 -12.78
C THR A 144 -8.32 -4.41 -12.91
N VAL A 145 -8.98 -5.56 -13.08
CA VAL A 145 -8.32 -6.84 -13.36
C VAL A 145 -7.48 -6.77 -14.63
N ALA A 146 -8.02 -6.18 -15.70
CA ALA A 146 -7.27 -5.98 -16.94
C ALA A 146 -6.03 -5.09 -16.69
N ALA A 147 -6.18 -3.99 -15.94
CA ALA A 147 -5.07 -3.11 -15.59
C ALA A 147 -4.01 -3.79 -14.70
N LEU A 148 -4.41 -4.65 -13.76
CA LEU A 148 -3.49 -5.43 -12.92
C LEU A 148 -2.65 -6.39 -13.75
N LYS A 149 -3.29 -7.09 -14.71
CA LYS A 149 -2.62 -7.98 -15.67
C LYS A 149 -1.63 -7.22 -16.55
N THR A 150 -1.99 -6.03 -17.06
CA THR A 150 -1.10 -5.20 -17.89
C THR A 150 0.09 -4.65 -17.10
N ASN A 151 -0.12 -4.24 -15.85
CA ASN A 151 0.92 -3.66 -15.01
C ASN A 151 1.77 -4.71 -14.26
N ASN A 152 1.54 -6.01 -14.48
CA ASN A 152 2.23 -7.13 -13.83
C ASN A 152 2.27 -7.01 -12.29
N VAL A 153 1.15 -6.61 -11.68
CA VAL A 153 1.04 -6.50 -10.23
C VAL A 153 0.91 -7.90 -9.63
N ASN A 154 1.73 -8.23 -8.64
CA ASN A 154 1.66 -9.51 -7.93
C ASN A 154 0.40 -9.55 -7.04
N VAL A 155 -0.56 -10.41 -7.38
CA VAL A 155 -1.82 -10.61 -6.64
C VAL A 155 -1.80 -11.84 -5.74
N SER A 156 -0.70 -12.60 -5.72
CA SER A 156 -0.61 -13.84 -4.95
C SER A 156 -0.75 -13.60 -3.44
N SER A 157 -1.49 -14.49 -2.77
CA SER A 157 -1.78 -14.46 -1.33
C SER A 157 -0.52 -14.49 -0.44
N ARG A 158 0.64 -14.89 -0.99
CA ARG A 158 1.95 -14.81 -0.33
C ARG A 158 2.87 -13.89 -1.11
N VAL A 159 3.29 -12.81 -0.46
CA VAL A 159 4.36 -11.94 -0.94
C VAL A 159 5.65 -12.75 -1.00
N GLN A 160 6.05 -13.18 -2.20
CA GLN A 160 7.45 -13.51 -2.46
C GLN A 160 8.20 -12.17 -2.48
N SER A 161 9.10 -11.96 -1.53
CA SER A 161 10.00 -10.81 -1.55
C SER A 161 10.75 -10.76 -2.89
N THR A 162 10.94 -9.56 -3.45
CA THR A 162 11.66 -9.33 -4.72
C THR A 162 13.09 -9.89 -4.71
N ALA A 163 13.65 -10.14 -3.53
CA ALA A 163 14.97 -10.75 -3.33
C ALA A 163 14.97 -12.30 -3.27
N PHE A 164 13.82 -12.96 -3.36
CA PHE A 164 13.71 -14.42 -3.24
C PHE A 164 12.87 -15.00 -4.38
N PHE A 165 13.51 -15.29 -5.51
CA PHE A 165 12.91 -16.09 -6.58
C PHE A 165 12.90 -17.54 -6.13
N SER A 166 11.77 -18.00 -5.61
CA SER A 166 11.56 -19.43 -5.38
C SER A 166 11.47 -20.07 -6.76
N GLY A 167 12.37 -21.01 -7.07
CA GLY A 167 12.49 -21.66 -8.40
C GLY A 167 11.33 -22.58 -8.79
N ASP A 168 10.15 -22.38 -8.22
CA ASP A 168 8.93 -23.12 -8.55
C ASP A 168 7.96 -22.16 -9.23
N GLN A 169 8.14 -22.02 -10.54
CA GLN A 169 7.22 -21.36 -11.46
C GLN A 169 5.96 -22.21 -11.57
N VAL A 170 5.12 -22.19 -10.53
CA VAL A 170 3.75 -22.68 -10.64
C VAL A 170 2.86 -21.46 -10.84
N SER A 171 2.50 -21.25 -12.10
CA SER A 171 1.43 -20.40 -12.59
C SER A 171 0.11 -20.72 -11.87
N THR A 172 -0.11 -20.15 -10.69
CA THR A 172 -1.39 -20.28 -9.99
C THR A 172 -1.86 -18.95 -9.44
N ASP A 173 -1.62 -17.85 -10.16
CA ASP A 173 -2.52 -16.71 -10.00
C ASP A 173 -3.86 -17.14 -10.60
N LYS A 174 -4.78 -17.60 -9.75
CA LYS A 174 -6.13 -17.90 -10.19
C LYS A 174 -6.79 -16.58 -10.58
N GLU A 175 -7.63 -16.60 -11.60
CA GLU A 175 -8.43 -15.43 -11.98
C GLU A 175 -9.25 -14.89 -10.79
N GLU A 176 -9.65 -15.80 -9.89
CA GLU A 176 -10.28 -15.51 -8.60
C GLU A 176 -9.45 -14.58 -7.70
N ASP A 177 -8.11 -14.75 -7.66
CA ASP A 177 -7.23 -13.92 -6.83
C ASP A 177 -7.14 -12.49 -7.39
N TYR A 178 -7.12 -12.33 -8.72
CA TYR A 178 -7.19 -11.02 -9.36
C TYR A 178 -8.51 -10.32 -9.05
N ILE A 179 -9.63 -11.04 -9.12
CA ILE A 179 -10.96 -10.48 -8.82
C ILE A 179 -11.03 -10.07 -7.34
N ARG A 180 -10.48 -10.88 -6.43
CA ARG A 180 -10.43 -10.55 -5.00
C ARG A 180 -9.55 -9.32 -4.72
N TYR A 181 -8.39 -9.21 -5.37
CA TYR A 181 -7.52 -8.06 -5.23
C TYR A 181 -8.16 -6.78 -5.80
N ALA A 182 -8.80 -6.89 -6.98
CA ALA A 182 -9.55 -5.81 -7.60
C ALA A 182 -10.75 -5.35 -6.75
N HIS A 183 -11.50 -6.29 -6.16
CA HIS A 183 -12.56 -5.99 -5.19
C HIS A 183 -12.01 -5.20 -4.01
N GLY A 184 -10.87 -5.62 -3.44
CA GLY A 184 -10.18 -4.90 -2.36
C GLY A 184 -9.83 -3.45 -2.75
N LEU A 185 -9.24 -3.25 -3.93
CA LEU A 185 -8.91 -1.90 -4.42
C LEU A 185 -10.14 -1.02 -4.58
N ILE A 186 -11.26 -1.56 -5.08
CA ILE A 186 -12.50 -0.81 -5.26
C ILE A 186 -13.18 -0.55 -3.92
N SER A 187 -13.05 -1.45 -2.94
CA SER A 187 -13.63 -1.32 -1.60
C SER A 187 -13.14 -0.06 -0.86
N ASP A 188 -11.95 0.43 -1.17
CA ASP A 188 -11.41 1.69 -0.64
C ASP A 188 -12.13 2.95 -1.19
N TYR A 189 -12.95 2.81 -2.23
CA TYR A 189 -13.70 3.89 -2.88
C TYR A 189 -15.21 3.77 -2.73
N ILE A 190 -15.72 2.75 -2.03
CA ILE A 190 -17.15 2.54 -1.80
C ILE A 190 -17.44 2.32 -0.31
N PRO A 191 -18.66 2.61 0.16
CA PRO A 191 -19.09 2.26 1.52
C PRO A 191 -19.03 0.75 1.76
N LYS A 192 -18.84 0.36 3.03
CA LYS A 192 -18.69 -1.04 3.44
C LYS A 192 -19.90 -1.89 3.06
N GLU A 193 -21.09 -1.33 3.17
CA GLU A 193 -22.35 -2.01 2.83
C GLU A 193 -22.36 -2.44 1.35
N LEU A 194 -21.90 -1.57 0.45
CA LEU A 194 -21.80 -1.89 -0.97
C LEU A 194 -20.66 -2.84 -1.30
N SER A 195 -19.56 -2.79 -0.54
CA SER A 195 -18.48 -3.76 -0.68
C SER A 195 -18.95 -5.18 -0.39
N ASP A 196 -19.79 -5.36 0.64
CA ASP A 196 -20.37 -6.66 1.01
C ASP A 196 -21.41 -7.15 0.00
N ASP A 197 -22.18 -6.25 -0.58
CA ASP A 197 -23.11 -6.59 -1.67
C ASP A 197 -22.35 -6.99 -2.94
N LEU A 198 -21.26 -6.29 -3.25
CA LEU A 198 -20.42 -6.57 -4.42
C LEU A 198 -19.70 -7.91 -4.28
N SER A 199 -19.19 -8.26 -3.09
CA SER A 199 -18.54 -9.55 -2.87
C SER A 199 -19.49 -10.73 -3.06
N LYS A 200 -20.74 -10.60 -2.56
CA LYS A 200 -21.82 -11.57 -2.79
C LYS A 200 -22.19 -11.66 -4.27
N TYR A 201 -22.30 -10.53 -4.96
CA TYR A 201 -22.64 -10.48 -6.38
C TYR A 201 -21.56 -11.13 -7.26
N LEU A 202 -20.29 -10.91 -6.95
CA LEU A 202 -19.13 -11.52 -7.63
C LEU A 202 -18.91 -13.00 -7.26
N LYS A 203 -19.71 -13.56 -6.34
CA LYS A 203 -19.56 -14.93 -5.82
C LYS A 203 -18.15 -15.23 -5.32
N LEU A 204 -17.49 -14.23 -4.73
CA LEU A 204 -16.18 -14.44 -4.14
C LEU A 204 -16.32 -15.37 -2.93
N PRO A 205 -15.47 -16.40 -2.79
CA PRO A 205 -15.44 -17.19 -1.56
C PRO A 205 -15.19 -16.25 -0.37
N GLU A 206 -16.00 -16.36 0.68
CA GLU A 206 -15.69 -15.68 1.95
C GLU A 206 -14.24 -16.01 2.32
N PRO A 207 -13.42 -15.01 2.68
CA PRO A 207 -12.03 -15.27 3.02
C PRO A 207 -12.02 -16.27 4.17
N SER A 208 -11.48 -17.47 3.90
CA SER A 208 -11.23 -18.44 4.95
C SER A 208 -10.42 -17.73 6.03
N ALA A 209 -10.92 -17.82 7.27
CA ALA A 209 -10.28 -17.23 8.43
C ALA A 209 -8.78 -17.44 8.34
N SER A 210 -8.02 -16.35 8.48
CA SER A 210 -6.56 -16.37 8.47
C SER A 210 -6.08 -17.57 9.30
N LEU A 211 -5.46 -18.55 8.65
CA LEU A 211 -4.71 -19.57 9.39
C LEU A 211 -3.75 -18.80 10.29
N PRO A 212 -3.66 -19.16 11.60
CA PRO A 212 -2.82 -18.44 12.52
C PRO A 212 -1.43 -18.34 11.93
N ASN A 213 -0.93 -17.10 11.77
CA ASN A 213 0.47 -16.90 11.44
C ASN A 213 1.29 -17.79 12.37
N PRO A 214 2.20 -18.66 11.86
CA PRO A 214 3.06 -19.44 12.73
C PRO A 214 3.72 -18.45 13.68
N PRO A 215 3.72 -18.74 15.01
CA PRO A 215 4.13 -17.77 16.00
C PRO A 215 5.48 -17.21 15.59
N SER A 216 5.53 -15.90 15.38
CA SER A 216 6.78 -15.18 15.23
C SER A 216 7.63 -15.66 16.39
N LYS A 217 8.78 -16.29 16.13
CA LYS A 217 9.71 -16.64 17.20
C LYS A 217 9.95 -15.35 17.96
N LYS A 218 9.36 -15.26 19.16
CA LYS A 218 9.55 -14.14 20.06
C LYS A 218 11.05 -14.04 20.23
N ILE A 219 11.66 -13.02 19.63
CA ILE A 219 12.94 -12.52 20.12
C ILE A 219 12.66 -12.25 21.59
N LYS A 220 13.40 -12.95 22.47
CA LYS A 220 13.34 -12.70 23.91
C LYS A 220 13.73 -11.23 24.08
N LEU A 221 12.73 -10.38 24.24
CA LEU A 221 12.88 -9.08 24.87
C LEU A 221 13.24 -9.38 26.33
N SER A 222 14.53 -9.53 26.60
CA SER A 222 15.06 -9.30 27.94
C SER A 222 15.01 -7.79 28.18
N ASP A 223 14.44 -7.41 29.31
CA ASP A 223 14.27 -6.03 29.78
C ASP A 223 15.60 -5.46 30.34
N GLU A 224 16.71 -5.73 29.65
CA GLU A 224 18.03 -5.18 29.95
C GLU A 224 18.46 -4.28 28.78
N PRO A 225 19.01 -3.08 29.06
CA PRO A 225 19.53 -2.21 28.01
C PRO A 225 20.53 -2.98 27.16
N VAL A 226 20.25 -3.11 25.86
CA VAL A 226 21.24 -3.59 24.90
C VAL A 226 22.26 -2.48 24.73
N GLU A 227 23.23 -2.42 25.63
CA GLU A 227 24.42 -1.60 25.43
C GLU A 227 25.13 -2.13 24.19
N ALA A 228 25.39 -1.23 23.23
CA ALA A 228 26.26 -1.51 22.11
C ALA A 228 27.62 -1.93 22.66
N LYS A 229 27.96 -3.21 22.56
CA LYS A 229 29.24 -3.75 23.07
C LYS A 229 30.47 -3.16 22.39
N GLU A 230 30.30 -2.50 21.25
CA GLU A 230 31.41 -1.99 20.45
C GLU A 230 31.10 -0.56 20.02
N ASP A 231 31.58 0.36 20.84
CA ASP A 231 31.63 1.78 20.52
C ASP A 231 32.83 2.03 19.59
N TYR A 232 32.56 2.13 18.29
CA TYR A 232 33.56 2.31 17.23
C TYR A 232 34.29 3.67 17.28
N THR A 233 33.98 4.52 18.25
CA THR A 233 34.65 5.81 18.45
C THR A 233 35.94 5.73 19.28
N LYS A 234 36.29 4.55 19.84
CA LYS A 234 37.43 4.38 20.76
C LYS A 234 38.63 3.64 20.16
N PHE A 235 39.07 4.03 18.97
CA PHE A 235 40.38 3.64 18.44
C PHE A 235 41.47 4.62 18.89
N ASN A 236 41.75 4.74 20.21
CA ASN A 236 43.02 5.31 20.69
C ASN A 236 43.24 5.23 22.21
N THR A 237 43.16 4.05 22.82
CA THR A 237 43.88 3.81 24.09
C THR A 237 44.40 2.37 24.11
N LYS A 238 45.73 2.25 24.02
CA LYS A 238 46.47 1.01 24.26
C LYS A 238 46.28 0.62 25.72
N ASP A 239 45.68 -0.55 25.98
CA ASP A 239 46.04 -1.41 27.11
C ASP A 239 45.37 -2.78 26.96
N LEU A 240 46.06 -3.71 26.30
CA LEU A 240 45.71 -5.13 26.29
C LEU A 240 46.20 -5.76 27.60
N LYS A 241 45.37 -5.71 28.65
CA LYS A 241 45.51 -6.57 29.83
C LYS A 241 44.41 -7.64 29.81
N THR A 242 44.83 -8.84 29.42
CA THR A 242 44.33 -10.16 29.78
C THR A 242 43.10 -10.21 30.72
N GLU A 243 41.94 -10.54 30.14
CA GLU A 243 40.91 -11.32 30.83
C GLU A 243 40.64 -12.61 30.05
N LYS A 244 41.27 -13.71 30.49
CA LYS A 244 40.87 -15.06 30.06
C LYS A 244 39.58 -15.44 30.79
N LYS A 245 38.42 -15.19 30.17
CA LYS A 245 37.17 -15.86 30.58
C LYS A 245 37.21 -17.31 30.10
N ASN A 246 37.34 -18.24 31.04
CA ASN A 246 37.20 -19.68 30.80
C ASN A 246 35.75 -20.01 30.42
N SER A 247 35.42 -19.89 29.14
CA SER A 247 34.13 -20.37 28.62
C SER A 247 34.12 -21.90 28.63
N LYS A 248 33.15 -22.52 29.30
CA LYS A 248 32.96 -23.97 29.27
C LYS A 248 32.69 -24.41 27.84
N MET A 249 33.62 -25.16 27.23
CA MET A 249 33.49 -25.65 25.86
C MET A 249 32.24 -26.55 25.69
N THR A 250 31.50 -26.33 24.61
CA THR A 250 30.36 -27.18 24.20
C THR A 250 30.83 -28.57 23.78
N ALA A 251 29.93 -29.57 23.85
CA ALA A 251 30.25 -30.97 23.53
C ALA A 251 30.91 -31.16 22.15
N ALA A 252 30.47 -30.38 21.14
CA ALA A 252 31.08 -30.38 19.81
C ALA A 252 32.52 -29.85 19.80
N GLN A 253 32.82 -28.82 20.61
CA GLN A 253 34.19 -28.28 20.74
C GLN A 253 35.12 -29.28 21.45
N LYS A 254 34.59 -30.03 22.44
CA LYS A 254 35.35 -31.12 23.09
C LYS A 254 35.61 -32.29 22.14
N ALA A 255 34.70 -32.59 21.21
CA ALA A 255 34.89 -33.63 20.21
C ALA A 255 35.97 -33.22 19.18
N LEU A 256 35.95 -31.97 18.71
CA LEU A 256 36.99 -31.45 17.81
C LEU A 256 38.37 -31.35 18.47
N ALA A 257 38.43 -31.12 19.78
CA ALA A 257 39.69 -31.07 20.52
C ALA A 257 40.37 -32.45 20.69
N LYS A 258 39.62 -33.55 20.53
CA LYS A 258 40.13 -34.93 20.63
C LYS A 258 40.70 -35.49 19.31
N VAL A 259 40.63 -34.72 18.22
CA VAL A 259 41.20 -35.13 16.94
C VAL A 259 42.73 -35.15 17.05
N ASP A 260 43.37 -36.24 16.61
CA ASP A 260 44.81 -36.38 16.59
C ASP A 260 45.42 -35.37 15.62
N LYS A 261 46.30 -34.50 16.14
CA LYS A 261 46.95 -33.42 15.39
C LYS A 261 48.37 -33.78 14.97
N SER A 262 48.82 -35.00 15.26
CA SER A 262 50.12 -35.49 14.84
C SER A 262 50.21 -35.49 13.30
N GLY A 263 51.09 -34.65 12.75
CA GLY A 263 51.30 -34.48 11.31
C GLY A 263 50.57 -33.29 10.66
N MET A 264 49.67 -32.59 11.37
CA MET A 264 49.05 -31.36 10.85
C MET A 264 49.97 -30.17 11.06
N LYS A 265 50.36 -29.49 9.98
CA LYS A 265 51.16 -28.25 10.05
C LYS A 265 50.30 -27.10 10.59
N SER A 266 50.82 -26.33 11.54
CA SER A 266 50.14 -25.13 12.03
C SER A 266 49.89 -24.16 10.87
N ILE A 267 48.73 -23.50 10.85
CA ILE A 267 48.34 -22.56 9.81
C ILE A 267 49.32 -21.37 9.69
N ASP A 268 50.00 -21.02 10.78
CA ASP A 268 51.04 -19.98 10.81
C ASP A 268 52.22 -20.31 9.89
N THR A 269 52.46 -21.60 9.62
CA THR A 269 53.52 -22.04 8.70
C THR A 269 53.24 -21.64 7.25
N PHE A 270 51.97 -21.40 6.88
CA PHE A 270 51.58 -20.97 5.53
C PHE A 270 51.76 -19.47 5.30
N PHE A 271 51.79 -18.67 6.37
CA PHE A 271 51.88 -17.22 6.30
C PHE A 271 53.24 -16.67 6.78
N GLY A 272 54.16 -17.53 7.21
CA GLY A 272 55.52 -17.16 7.59
C GLY A 272 56.37 -16.72 6.39
N VAL A 273 56.95 -15.52 6.47
CA VAL A 273 57.86 -14.97 5.45
C VAL A 273 59.14 -15.81 5.38
N LYS A 274 59.52 -16.29 4.18
CA LYS A 274 60.75 -17.07 3.96
C LYS A 274 62.00 -16.22 4.22
N ASN A 275 62.74 -16.51 5.29
CA ASN A 275 64.06 -15.91 5.52
C ASN A 275 65.07 -16.40 4.46
N LYS A 276 65.66 -15.45 3.70
CA LYS A 276 66.77 -15.71 2.77
C LYS A 276 67.98 -16.25 3.54
N LYS A 277 68.48 -17.42 3.14
CA LYS A 277 69.79 -17.96 3.59
C LYS A 277 70.89 -16.93 3.31
N LYS A 278 71.58 -16.45 4.35
CA LYS A 278 72.91 -15.84 4.20
C LYS A 278 73.90 -16.94 3.82
N ILE A 279 74.40 -16.87 2.59
CA ILE A 279 75.59 -17.61 2.15
C ILE A 279 76.79 -17.00 2.89
N GLY A 280 77.42 -17.79 3.74
CA GLY A 280 78.71 -17.45 4.34
C GLY A 280 79.80 -17.50 3.28
N LYS A 281 80.64 -16.46 3.28
CA LYS A 281 81.86 -16.34 2.47
C LYS A 281 83.04 -16.84 3.33
N VAL A 282 83.90 -17.61 2.66
CA VAL A 282 85.22 -18.15 3.07
C VAL A 282 85.16 -19.33 4.01
#